data_AF-A0A7W6F105-F1
#
_entry.id   AF-A0A7W6F105-F1
#
_cell.length_a   1.000
_cell.length_b   1.000
_cell.length_c   1.000
_cell.angle_alpha   90.00
_cell.angle_beta   90.00
_cell.angle_gamma   90.00
#
_symmetry.space_group_name_H-M   'P 1'
#
loop_
_entity.id
_entity.type
_entity.pdbx_description
1 polymer ?
#
loop_
_entity_poly.entity_id
_entity_poly.type
_entity_poly.pdbx_seq_one_letter_code
_entity_poly.pdbx_strand_id
1 'polypeptide(L)'
;MQSFSGLAMALGLKRLQTLLKHDDITATFTGEFPAVVANSKGTMKTHRSVFGKLLGDDPNDERPLKLAFNMLKSQERFQGLKIRDLQPILSRVSVANYDKMLGGQKYVDERFGSLATDTQTLRIALAMEAELSAREYDQSAIANLKIEAHNFDGEILILSDIEPHILIGRDPDFGWGNVLSTLQDYVIDATISQRQSTDLVGSSEIRDLAIHRIDLSLQRAHRSAEQIEGFQTVVFEGAGGLADAYNRGAISFEDALRLIDRSTKFREWLVGLSPDADVLTEYHAAIAKDAITDKLPVATVRFAFFTASGAGIDALTGGSGIGTAAGVGLSAFDTFVIDRLLKGWRPNMFVEAAKRSFD
;
A
#
# COMPACT_ATOMS: atom_id res chain seq x y z
N MET A 1 16.98 8.64 -3.79
CA MET A 1 17.29 10.07 -3.99
C MET A 1 17.99 10.63 -2.75
N GLN A 2 19.08 11.41 -2.86
CA GLN A 2 19.70 12.02 -1.67
C GLN A 2 19.09 13.39 -1.38
N SER A 3 18.78 13.66 -0.10
CA SER A 3 18.31 14.97 0.33
C SER A 3 19.34 16.06 0.03
N PHE A 4 18.88 17.29 -0.21
CA PHE A 4 19.77 18.43 -0.43
C PHE A 4 20.78 18.62 0.72
N SER A 5 20.32 18.44 1.96
CA SER A 5 21.19 18.47 3.15
C SER A 5 22.20 17.33 3.15
N GLY A 6 21.81 16.11 2.77
CA GLY A 6 22.70 14.97 2.63
C GLY A 6 23.81 15.20 1.61
N LEU A 7 23.46 15.68 0.40
CA LEU A 7 24.44 16.02 -0.64
C LEU A 7 25.37 17.15 -0.21
N ALA A 8 24.82 18.19 0.43
CA ALA A 8 25.62 19.29 0.96
C ALA A 8 26.58 18.80 2.07
N MET A 9 26.15 17.88 2.93
CA MET A 9 27.00 17.25 3.94
C MET A 9 28.10 16.39 3.29
N ALA A 10 27.76 15.56 2.31
CA ALA A 10 28.73 14.68 1.67
C ALA A 10 29.79 15.45 0.87
N LEU A 11 29.38 16.43 0.07
CA LEU A 11 30.27 17.13 -0.86
C LEU A 11 30.83 18.44 -0.29
N GLY A 12 30.08 19.10 0.60
CA GLY A 12 30.29 20.51 0.94
C GLY A 12 29.75 21.45 -0.16
N LEU A 13 29.37 22.67 0.25
CA LEU A 13 28.71 23.64 -0.64
C LEU A 13 29.53 24.00 -1.88
N LYS A 14 30.85 24.13 -1.76
CA LYS A 14 31.72 24.48 -2.89
C LYS A 14 31.73 23.38 -3.96
N ARG A 15 31.86 22.11 -3.57
CA ARG A 15 31.88 20.99 -4.52
C ARG A 15 30.50 20.75 -5.12
N LEU A 16 29.44 20.87 -4.31
CA LEU A 16 28.07 20.83 -4.80
C LEU A 16 27.81 21.92 -5.84
N GLN A 17 28.28 23.15 -5.61
CA GLN A 17 28.19 24.22 -6.60
C GLN A 17 28.96 23.89 -7.89
N THR A 18 30.15 23.30 -7.80
CA THR A 18 30.90 22.86 -9.00
C THR A 18 30.15 21.77 -9.75
N LEU A 19 29.56 20.81 -9.03
CA LEU A 19 28.75 19.74 -9.63
C LEU A 19 27.56 20.30 -10.41
N LEU A 20 26.80 21.23 -9.80
CA LEU A 20 25.63 21.88 -10.41
C LEU A 20 25.97 22.82 -11.59
N LYS A 21 27.25 23.05 -11.89
CA LYS A 21 27.67 23.78 -13.11
C LYS A 21 27.88 22.87 -14.32
N HIS A 22 27.88 21.55 -14.12
CA HIS A 22 28.07 20.61 -15.20
C HIS A 22 26.82 20.56 -16.09
N ASP A 23 26.98 20.62 -17.40
CA ASP A 23 25.84 20.70 -18.34
C ASP A 23 24.98 19.43 -18.34
N ASP A 24 25.58 18.29 -18.02
CA ASP A 24 24.87 17.00 -17.90
C ASP A 24 24.13 16.81 -16.56
N ILE A 25 24.17 17.80 -15.66
CA ILE A 25 23.56 17.71 -14.34
C ILE A 25 22.37 18.64 -14.26
N THR A 26 21.19 18.04 -14.12
CA THR A 26 19.97 18.74 -13.75
C THR A 26 19.66 18.48 -12.29
N ALA A 27 19.16 19.50 -11.60
CA ALA A 27 18.77 19.39 -10.20
C ALA A 27 17.50 20.18 -9.95
N THR A 28 16.60 19.57 -9.18
CA THR A 28 15.38 20.21 -8.69
C THR A 28 15.46 20.27 -7.17
N PHE A 29 15.27 21.46 -6.61
CA PHE A 29 15.16 21.68 -5.18
C PHE A 29 13.68 21.72 -4.79
N THR A 30 13.31 20.85 -3.85
CA THR A 30 12.05 20.92 -3.13
C THR A 30 12.30 21.60 -1.79
N GLY A 31 11.54 22.66 -1.49
CA GLY A 31 11.52 23.27 -0.16
C GLY A 31 10.71 22.46 0.87
N GLU A 32 10.27 21.27 0.46
CA GLU A 32 9.41 20.35 1.19
C GLU A 32 10.18 19.08 1.53
N PHE A 33 9.78 18.41 2.60
CA PHE A 33 10.23 17.07 2.97
C PHE A 33 9.02 16.16 3.18
N PRO A 34 9.07 14.90 2.73
CA PRO A 34 8.02 13.94 3.03
C PRO A 34 8.01 13.59 4.51
N ALA A 35 6.81 13.40 5.05
CA ALA A 35 6.62 12.91 6.41
C ALA A 35 5.27 12.22 6.55
N VAL A 36 5.18 11.29 7.50
CA VAL A 36 3.90 10.72 7.93
C VAL A 36 3.52 11.32 9.27
N VAL A 37 2.37 11.99 9.32
CA VAL A 37 1.81 12.54 10.56
C VAL A 37 0.85 11.53 11.16
N ALA A 38 1.02 11.27 12.45
CA ALA A 38 0.06 10.48 13.22
C ALA A 38 -0.98 11.40 13.87
N ASN A 39 -2.27 11.08 13.68
CA ASN A 39 -3.40 11.74 14.30
C ASN A 39 -4.03 10.78 15.31
N SER A 40 -4.16 11.20 16.56
CA SER A 40 -4.84 10.41 17.61
C SER A 40 -6.23 10.98 17.86
N LYS A 41 -7.26 10.15 17.71
CA LYS A 41 -8.65 10.46 18.06
C LYS A 41 -9.16 9.40 19.04
N GLY A 42 -9.09 9.70 20.33
CA GLY A 42 -9.35 8.71 21.38
C GLY A 42 -8.28 7.64 21.41
N THR A 43 -8.69 6.36 21.36
CA THR A 43 -7.78 5.21 21.28
C THR A 43 -7.31 4.89 19.86
N MET A 44 -7.91 5.52 18.85
CA MET A 44 -7.53 5.30 17.45
C MET A 44 -6.37 6.22 17.06
N LYS A 45 -5.37 5.63 16.41
CA LYS A 45 -4.25 6.34 15.80
C LYS A 45 -4.29 6.12 14.29
N THR A 46 -4.41 7.21 13.54
CA THR A 46 -4.37 7.19 12.07
C THR A 46 -3.11 7.90 11.57
N HIS A 47 -2.72 7.62 10.33
CA HIS A 47 -1.48 8.09 9.74
C HIS A 47 -1.74 8.70 8.37
N ARG A 48 -1.18 9.87 8.09
CA ARG A 48 -1.35 10.53 6.79
C ARG A 48 0.00 10.96 6.23
N SER A 49 0.21 10.67 4.94
CA SER A 49 1.31 11.21 4.15
C SER A 49 1.13 12.72 3.98
N VAL A 50 2.15 13.49 4.31
CA VAL A 50 2.20 14.94 4.13
C VAL A 50 3.56 15.37 3.57
N PHE A 51 3.61 16.59 3.05
CA PHE A 51 4.84 17.28 2.66
C PHE A 51 5.04 18.48 3.59
N GLY A 52 5.97 18.36 4.53
CA GLY A 52 6.31 19.41 5.49
C GLY A 52 7.28 20.44 4.90
N LYS A 53 7.31 21.64 5.47
CA LYS A 53 8.28 22.70 5.13
C LYS A 53 8.99 23.16 6.40
N LEU A 54 10.29 23.45 6.31
CA LEU A 54 11.07 24.02 7.42
C LEU A 54 11.10 25.55 7.33
N LEU A 55 10.07 26.18 7.90
CA LEU A 55 9.86 27.64 7.80
C LEU A 55 10.79 28.46 8.70
N GLY A 56 11.31 27.87 9.79
CA GLY A 56 12.16 28.56 10.76
C GLY A 56 11.38 29.62 11.54
N ASP A 57 12.02 30.74 11.87
CA ASP A 57 11.44 31.79 12.73
C ASP A 57 10.32 32.61 12.05
N ASP A 58 10.28 32.64 10.72
CA ASP A 58 9.26 33.37 9.96
C ASP A 58 8.39 32.36 9.19
N PRO A 59 7.18 32.04 9.69
CA PRO A 59 6.29 31.07 9.05
C PRO A 59 5.75 31.55 7.70
N ASN A 60 5.90 32.83 7.36
CA ASN A 60 5.38 33.37 6.10
C ASN A 60 6.45 33.42 4.99
N ASP A 61 7.73 33.18 5.31
CA ASP A 61 8.83 33.21 4.34
C ASP A 61 9.09 31.84 3.72
N GLU A 62 8.28 31.49 2.72
CA GLU A 62 8.43 30.24 1.95
C GLU A 62 9.43 30.35 0.79
N ARG A 63 10.27 31.40 0.74
CA ARG A 63 11.22 31.54 -0.36
C ARG A 63 12.19 30.35 -0.37
N PRO A 64 12.49 29.74 -1.53
CA PRO A 64 13.35 28.55 -1.62
C PRO A 64 14.72 28.71 -0.94
N LEU A 65 15.27 29.92 -1.02
CA LEU A 65 16.53 30.29 -0.37
C LEU A 65 16.46 30.23 1.15
N LYS A 66 15.34 30.65 1.74
CA LYS A 66 15.10 30.57 3.18
C LYS A 66 14.89 29.13 3.63
N LEU A 67 14.11 28.35 2.88
CA LEU A 67 13.86 26.94 3.16
C LEU A 67 15.17 26.13 3.12
N ALA A 68 15.97 26.27 2.06
CA ALA A 68 17.27 25.62 1.93
C ALA A 68 18.23 26.02 3.07
N PHE A 69 18.20 27.30 3.46
CA PHE A 69 18.99 27.80 4.58
C PHE A 69 18.57 27.15 5.90
N ASN A 70 17.28 27.12 6.20
CA ASN A 70 16.76 26.50 7.42
C ASN A 70 17.06 24.99 7.48
N MET A 71 16.96 24.29 6.34
CA MET A 71 17.33 22.86 6.22
C MET A 71 18.80 22.61 6.54
N LEU A 72 19.71 23.49 6.11
CA LEU A 72 21.15 23.31 6.34
C LEU A 72 21.61 23.82 7.70
N LYS A 73 21.07 24.94 8.18
CA LYS A 73 21.48 25.57 9.45
C LYS A 73 21.22 24.66 10.66
N SER A 74 20.25 23.74 10.57
CA SER A 74 20.00 22.74 11.62
C SER A 74 21.15 21.74 11.78
N GLN A 75 22.05 21.64 10.81
CA GLN A 75 23.21 20.76 10.85
C GLN A 75 24.41 21.49 11.47
N GLU A 76 25.09 20.84 12.42
CA GLU A 76 26.25 21.40 13.14
C GLU A 76 27.33 21.94 12.20
N ARG A 77 27.60 21.22 11.10
CA ARG A 77 28.59 21.59 10.08
C ARG A 77 28.32 22.93 9.40
N PHE A 78 27.08 23.42 9.45
CA PHE A 78 26.64 24.65 8.77
C PHE A 78 26.18 25.74 9.75
N GLN A 79 26.55 25.69 11.04
CA GLN A 79 26.19 26.74 12.01
C GLN A 79 26.69 28.15 11.61
N GLY A 80 27.79 28.24 10.84
CA GLY A 80 28.33 29.50 10.32
C GLY A 80 27.79 29.93 8.95
N LEU A 81 26.84 29.18 8.38
CA LEU A 81 26.29 29.41 7.05
C LEU A 81 25.56 30.76 7.00
N LYS A 82 25.76 31.51 5.91
CA LYS A 82 24.98 32.70 5.59
C LYS A 82 24.07 32.41 4.40
N ILE A 83 22.89 33.03 4.39
CA ILE A 83 21.92 32.89 3.29
C ILE A 83 22.57 33.14 1.91
N ARG A 84 23.45 34.14 1.80
CA ARG A 84 24.16 34.49 0.56
C ARG A 84 25.04 33.36 0.01
N ASP A 85 25.48 32.43 0.87
CA ASP A 85 26.36 31.33 0.47
C ASP A 85 25.59 30.26 -0.32
N LEU A 86 24.26 30.22 -0.22
CA LEU A 86 23.39 29.29 -0.95
C LEU A 86 22.88 29.84 -2.30
N GLN A 87 22.93 31.16 -2.49
CA GLN A 87 22.43 31.79 -3.71
C GLN A 87 23.08 31.24 -5.00
N PRO A 88 24.40 31.00 -5.06
CA PRO A 88 25.02 30.41 -6.25
C PRO A 88 24.53 29.00 -6.56
N ILE A 89 24.19 28.21 -5.54
CA ILE A 89 23.64 26.86 -5.70
C ILE A 89 22.19 26.95 -6.21
N LEU A 90 21.34 27.72 -5.52
CA LEU A 90 19.93 27.80 -5.89
C LEU A 90 19.68 28.49 -7.23
N SER A 91 20.60 29.34 -7.70
CA SER A 91 20.53 29.90 -9.06
C SER A 91 20.70 28.87 -10.18
N ARG A 92 21.11 27.64 -9.85
CA ARG A 92 21.41 26.56 -10.80
C ARG A 92 20.46 25.37 -10.69
N VAL A 93 19.48 25.42 -9.79
CA VAL A 93 18.48 24.36 -9.63
C VAL A 93 17.12 24.90 -10.03
N SER A 94 16.28 24.04 -10.60
CA SER A 94 14.85 24.34 -10.68
C SER A 94 14.24 24.25 -9.29
N VAL A 95 13.22 25.05 -9.02
CA VAL A 95 12.45 24.96 -7.77
C VAL A 95 11.09 24.37 -8.09
N ALA A 96 10.71 23.33 -7.35
CA ALA A 96 9.39 22.74 -7.44
C ALA A 96 8.89 22.31 -6.06
N ASN A 97 7.60 22.00 -5.97
CA ASN A 97 7.02 21.28 -4.86
C ASN A 97 6.79 19.81 -5.26
N TYR A 98 6.64 18.93 -4.27
CA TYR A 98 6.40 17.51 -4.51
C TYR A 98 5.10 17.28 -5.28
N ASP A 99 4.05 18.03 -4.98
CA ASP A 99 2.77 17.97 -5.70
C ASP A 99 2.97 18.05 -7.23
N LYS A 100 3.68 19.07 -7.73
CA LYS A 100 3.95 19.22 -9.16
C LYS A 100 4.89 18.13 -9.69
N MET A 101 5.92 17.76 -8.94
CA MET A 101 6.90 16.76 -9.38
C MET A 101 6.26 15.38 -9.53
N LEU A 102 5.35 15.03 -8.64
CA LEU A 102 4.74 13.71 -8.55
C LEU A 102 3.47 13.57 -9.39
N GLY A 103 2.97 14.67 -9.97
CA GLY A 103 1.77 14.68 -10.82
C GLY A 103 0.47 14.89 -10.05
N GLY A 104 0.55 15.50 -8.87
CA GLY A 104 -0.57 15.82 -7.99
C GLY A 104 -0.54 14.98 -6.70
N GLN A 105 -0.90 15.61 -5.59
CA GLN A 105 -0.98 15.00 -4.25
C GLN A 105 -1.85 13.75 -4.26
N LYS A 106 -2.99 13.82 -4.95
CA LYS A 106 -3.95 12.71 -5.07
C LYS A 106 -3.30 11.42 -5.58
N TYR A 107 -2.44 11.54 -6.60
CA TYR A 107 -1.75 10.39 -7.19
C TYR A 107 -0.82 9.70 -6.19
N VAL A 108 -0.10 10.51 -5.40
CA VAL A 108 0.81 10.02 -4.36
C VAL A 108 0.03 9.39 -3.22
N ASP A 109 -1.05 10.05 -2.77
CA ASP A 109 -1.91 9.57 -1.69
C ASP A 109 -2.58 8.24 -2.06
N GLU A 110 -3.02 8.06 -3.31
CA GLU A 110 -3.58 6.80 -3.81
C GLU A 110 -2.52 5.67 -3.79
N ARG A 111 -1.30 5.95 -4.26
CA ARG A 111 -0.20 4.95 -4.24
C ARG A 111 0.27 4.62 -2.83
N PHE A 112 0.48 5.65 -2.02
CA PHE A 112 0.84 5.48 -0.61
C PHE A 112 -0.23 4.69 0.11
N GLY A 113 -1.50 5.07 -0.05
CA GLY A 113 -2.62 4.37 0.55
C GLY A 113 -2.68 2.91 0.14
N SER A 114 -2.55 2.61 -1.16
CA SER A 114 -2.55 1.23 -1.67
C SER A 114 -1.44 0.38 -1.06
N LEU A 115 -0.22 0.90 -0.96
CA LEU A 115 0.90 0.17 -0.36
C LEU A 115 0.78 0.06 1.17
N ALA A 116 0.31 1.13 1.82
CA ALA A 116 0.16 1.19 3.27
C ALA A 116 -0.97 0.26 3.78
N THR A 117 -1.92 -0.11 2.91
CA THR A 117 -2.94 -1.12 3.22
C THR A 117 -2.53 -2.56 2.88
N ASP A 118 -1.40 -2.76 2.21
CA ASP A 118 -0.89 -4.10 1.89
C ASP A 118 -0.05 -4.64 3.06
N THR A 119 -0.59 -5.60 3.80
CA THR A 119 0.02 -6.15 5.02
C THR A 119 1.41 -6.75 4.78
N GLN A 120 1.63 -7.36 3.61
CA GLN A 120 2.95 -7.88 3.24
C GLN A 120 3.95 -6.75 3.00
N THR A 121 3.51 -5.65 2.40
CA THR A 121 4.35 -4.45 2.24
C THR A 121 4.73 -3.85 3.59
N LEU A 122 3.78 -3.77 4.52
CA LEU A 122 4.06 -3.29 5.88
C LEU A 122 5.07 -4.19 6.61
N ARG A 123 4.97 -5.52 6.48
CA ARG A 123 5.95 -6.45 7.05
C ARG A 123 7.35 -6.28 6.45
N ILE A 124 7.44 -6.13 5.13
CA ILE A 124 8.72 -5.85 4.45
C ILE A 124 9.31 -4.54 4.98
N ALA A 125 8.54 -3.46 4.99
CA ALA A 125 9.00 -2.16 5.50
C ALA A 125 9.43 -2.23 6.97
N LEU A 126 8.71 -2.98 7.81
CA LEU A 126 9.08 -3.20 9.21
C LEU A 126 10.37 -4.02 9.37
N ALA A 127 10.53 -5.10 8.61
CA ALA A 127 11.75 -5.93 8.62
C ALA A 127 12.98 -5.10 8.25
N MET A 128 12.84 -4.21 7.28
CA MET A 128 13.91 -3.31 6.86
C MET A 128 14.28 -2.28 7.92
N GLU A 129 13.29 -1.69 8.59
CA GLU A 129 13.55 -0.85 9.76
C GLU A 129 14.28 -1.61 10.88
N ALA A 130 13.97 -2.91 11.04
CA ALA A 130 14.68 -3.77 11.97
C ALA A 130 16.15 -3.95 11.56
N GLU A 131 16.42 -4.27 10.30
CA GLU A 131 17.78 -4.44 9.76
C GLU A 131 18.64 -3.18 9.93
N LEU A 132 18.05 -2.00 9.65
CA LEU A 132 18.73 -0.71 9.78
C LEU A 132 19.10 -0.35 11.21
N SER A 133 18.36 -0.88 12.18
CA SER A 133 18.65 -0.62 13.58
C SER A 133 19.96 -1.28 14.05
N ALA A 134 20.53 -2.18 13.23
CA ALA A 134 21.69 -3.01 13.56
C ALA A 134 21.54 -3.79 14.88
N ARG A 135 20.29 -4.07 15.29
CA ARG A 135 19.95 -4.90 16.44
C ARG A 135 19.46 -6.26 15.95
N GLU A 136 19.73 -7.30 16.72
CA GLU A 136 19.09 -8.59 16.52
C GLU A 136 17.57 -8.42 16.69
N TYR A 137 16.80 -8.88 15.71
CA TYR A 137 15.35 -8.87 15.74
C TYR A 137 14.82 -10.26 15.37
N ASP A 138 13.66 -10.60 15.91
CA ASP A 138 13.01 -11.87 15.59
C ASP A 138 12.27 -11.76 14.25
N GLN A 139 12.92 -12.24 13.19
CA GLN A 139 12.32 -12.32 11.85
C GLN A 139 11.01 -13.13 11.85
N SER A 140 10.92 -14.16 12.68
CA SER A 140 9.71 -14.99 12.78
C SER A 140 8.57 -14.23 13.45
N ALA A 141 8.87 -13.36 14.42
CA ALA A 141 7.87 -12.49 15.03
C ALA A 141 7.28 -11.51 14.01
N ILE A 142 8.10 -10.89 13.16
CA ILE A 142 7.64 -9.99 12.10
C ILE A 142 6.81 -10.75 11.05
N ALA A 143 7.26 -11.94 10.64
CA ALA A 143 6.55 -12.75 9.65
C ALA A 143 5.16 -13.20 10.13
N ASN A 144 5.03 -13.49 11.42
CA ASN A 144 3.78 -13.95 12.03
C ASN A 144 2.94 -12.81 12.63
N LEU A 145 3.38 -11.56 12.51
CA LEU A 145 2.69 -10.40 13.05
C LEU A 145 1.29 -10.29 12.48
N LYS A 146 0.27 -10.13 13.34
CA LYS A 146 -1.10 -9.87 12.89
C LYS A 146 -1.23 -8.38 12.65
N ILE A 147 -1.50 -8.02 11.40
CA ILE A 147 -1.62 -6.63 10.97
C ILE A 147 -2.86 -6.53 10.10
N GLU A 148 -3.70 -5.55 10.39
CA GLU A 148 -4.76 -5.08 9.51
C GLU A 148 -4.53 -3.59 9.24
N ALA A 149 -4.71 -3.17 7.99
CA ALA A 149 -4.51 -1.79 7.60
C ALA A 149 -5.66 -1.32 6.72
N HIS A 150 -6.19 -0.14 7.04
CA HIS A 150 -7.37 0.42 6.39
C HIS A 150 -7.11 1.88 6.01
N ASN A 151 -7.55 2.27 4.82
CA ASN A 151 -7.48 3.65 4.35
C ASN A 151 -8.86 4.32 4.48
N PHE A 152 -8.89 5.43 5.22
CA PHE A 152 -10.05 6.28 5.45
C PHE A 152 -9.75 7.68 4.91
N ASP A 153 -10.10 7.92 3.64
CA ASP A 153 -9.94 9.24 3.00
C ASP A 153 -8.49 9.79 3.10
N GLY A 154 -7.51 8.92 2.84
CA GLY A 154 -6.09 9.24 2.92
C GLY A 154 -5.48 9.13 4.31
N GLU A 155 -6.28 8.81 5.35
CA GLU A 155 -5.79 8.44 6.67
C GLU A 155 -5.69 6.92 6.82
N ILE A 156 -4.51 6.41 7.13
CA ILE A 156 -4.23 4.98 7.30
C ILE A 156 -4.37 4.61 8.78
N LEU A 157 -5.30 3.72 9.10
CA LEU A 157 -5.37 3.05 10.39
C LEU A 157 -4.61 1.73 10.30
N ILE A 158 -3.71 1.49 11.25
CA ILE A 158 -3.03 0.20 11.40
C ILE A 158 -3.43 -0.41 12.73
N LEU A 159 -3.95 -1.63 12.68
CA LEU A 159 -4.26 -2.47 13.82
C LEU A 159 -3.22 -3.58 13.86
N SER A 160 -2.48 -3.69 14.95
CA SER A 160 -1.53 -4.78 15.14
C SER A 160 -1.54 -5.27 16.58
N ASP A 161 -1.27 -6.56 16.76
CA ASP A 161 -1.16 -7.18 18.08
C ASP A 161 0.15 -6.79 18.80
N ILE A 162 1.18 -6.34 18.07
CA ILE A 162 2.45 -5.89 18.64
C ILE A 162 2.91 -4.59 17.97
N GLU A 163 3.31 -3.60 18.78
CA GLU A 163 3.86 -2.34 18.27
C GLU A 163 5.28 -2.51 17.71
N PRO A 164 5.66 -1.76 16.66
CA PRO A 164 6.97 -1.89 16.02
C PRO A 164 8.16 -1.78 16.97
N HIS A 165 8.19 -0.81 17.90
CA HIS A 165 9.32 -0.67 18.83
C HIS A 165 9.56 -1.90 19.70
N ILE A 166 8.51 -2.69 20.01
CA ILE A 166 8.64 -3.92 20.79
C ILE A 166 9.36 -5.00 19.96
N LEU A 167 9.02 -5.12 18.68
CA LEU A 167 9.57 -6.14 17.77
C LEU A 167 11.04 -5.91 17.44
N ILE A 168 11.43 -4.64 17.25
CA ILE A 168 12.78 -4.28 16.80
C ILE A 168 13.65 -3.72 17.92
N GLY A 169 13.13 -3.70 19.15
CA GLY A 169 13.81 -3.19 20.34
C GLY A 169 14.26 -1.74 20.20
N ARG A 170 13.46 -0.85 19.61
CA ARG A 170 13.76 0.59 19.46
C ARG A 170 13.16 1.43 20.59
N ASP A 171 13.42 2.73 20.54
CA ASP A 171 12.79 3.73 21.42
C ASP A 171 11.25 3.62 21.35
N PRO A 172 10.51 3.80 22.47
CA PRO A 172 9.05 3.79 22.49
C PRO A 172 8.37 4.71 21.48
N ASP A 173 9.04 5.78 21.04
CA ASP A 173 8.54 6.71 20.01
C ASP A 173 8.55 6.09 18.60
N PHE A 174 9.28 4.99 18.39
CA PHE A 174 9.26 4.26 17.13
C PHE A 174 7.96 3.46 16.97
N GLY A 175 7.19 3.79 15.94
CA GLY A 175 5.93 3.09 15.66
C GLY A 175 5.63 3.01 14.18
N TRP A 176 4.37 2.70 13.88
CA TRP A 176 3.90 2.57 12.51
C TRP A 176 4.09 3.83 11.65
N GLY A 177 4.13 5.02 12.26
CA GLY A 177 4.45 6.27 11.54
C GLY A 177 5.85 6.26 10.92
N ASN A 178 6.84 5.65 11.58
CA ASN A 178 8.19 5.52 11.05
C ASN A 178 8.23 4.52 9.89
N VAL A 179 7.62 3.35 10.06
CA VAL A 179 7.49 2.32 9.02
C VAL A 179 6.81 2.90 7.76
N LEU A 180 5.73 3.66 7.96
CA LEU A 180 5.02 4.33 6.88
C LEU A 180 5.83 5.46 6.25
N SER A 181 6.72 6.13 6.98
CA SER A 181 7.60 7.16 6.40
C SER A 181 8.58 6.55 5.40
N THR A 182 9.19 5.41 5.74
CA THR A 182 10.05 4.66 4.83
C THR A 182 9.29 4.20 3.57
N LEU A 183 8.03 3.82 3.74
CA LEU A 183 7.15 3.50 2.61
C LEU A 183 6.82 4.72 1.75
N GLN A 184 6.58 5.88 2.36
CA GLN A 184 6.33 7.14 1.65
C GLN A 184 7.55 7.54 0.79
N ASP A 185 8.76 7.42 1.34
CA ASP A 185 10.00 7.69 0.61
C ASP A 185 10.15 6.78 -0.62
N TYR A 186 9.84 5.50 -0.47
CA TYR A 186 9.80 4.56 -1.59
C TYR A 186 8.77 4.98 -2.66
N VAL A 187 7.56 5.37 -2.27
CA VAL A 187 6.52 5.82 -3.21
C VAL A 187 6.98 7.04 -4.00
N ILE A 188 7.64 7.99 -3.34
CA ILE A 188 8.15 9.20 -3.96
C ILE A 188 9.26 8.86 -4.95
N ASP A 189 10.26 8.10 -4.52
CA ASP A 189 11.40 7.73 -5.37
C ASP A 189 10.94 6.90 -6.58
N ALA A 190 10.03 5.94 -6.38
CA ALA A 190 9.45 5.14 -7.46
C ALA A 190 8.64 6.01 -8.44
N THR A 191 7.86 6.97 -7.94
CA THR A 191 7.06 7.87 -8.76
C THR A 191 7.93 8.82 -9.58
N ILE A 192 8.98 9.39 -8.97
CA ILE A 192 9.91 10.26 -9.69
C ILE A 192 10.64 9.47 -10.78
N SER A 193 11.16 8.29 -10.44
CA SER A 193 11.88 7.43 -11.40
C SER A 193 10.99 7.06 -12.58
N GLN A 194 9.73 6.68 -12.32
CA GLN A 194 8.75 6.40 -13.36
C GLN A 194 8.51 7.63 -14.26
N ARG A 195 8.30 8.81 -13.67
CA ARG A 195 7.98 10.03 -14.43
C ARG A 195 9.16 10.54 -15.25
N GLN A 196 10.38 10.33 -14.76
CA GLN A 196 11.60 10.72 -15.46
C GLN A 196 12.10 9.63 -16.41
N SER A 197 11.47 8.44 -16.41
CA SER A 197 11.94 7.27 -17.16
C SER A 197 13.39 6.91 -16.84
N THR A 198 13.73 7.00 -15.56
CA THR A 198 15.07 6.69 -15.03
C THR A 198 15.03 5.48 -14.13
N ASP A 199 16.20 4.92 -13.86
CA ASP A 199 16.37 3.87 -12.86
C ASP A 199 16.04 4.40 -11.46
N LEU A 200 15.51 3.50 -10.62
CA LEU A 200 15.28 3.77 -9.21
C LEU A 200 16.62 3.77 -8.47
N VAL A 201 17.18 4.97 -8.26
CA VAL A 201 18.39 5.16 -7.46
C VAL A 201 18.00 5.68 -6.08
N GLY A 202 17.75 4.74 -5.18
CA GLY A 202 17.40 4.97 -3.78
C GLY A 202 18.60 4.90 -2.83
N SER A 203 18.33 5.13 -1.55
CA SER A 203 19.22 4.65 -0.48
C SER A 203 19.20 3.10 -0.44
N SER A 204 20.07 2.46 0.35
CA SER A 204 20.08 1.00 0.51
C SER A 204 18.69 0.46 0.87
N GLU A 205 18.02 1.20 1.74
CA GLU A 205 16.69 0.88 2.25
C GLU A 205 15.66 0.93 1.12
N ILE A 206 15.57 2.03 0.39
CA ILE A 206 14.58 2.15 -0.68
C ILE A 206 14.80 1.09 -1.77
N ARG A 207 16.08 0.77 -2.05
CA ARG A 207 16.43 -0.27 -3.02
C ARG A 207 15.97 -1.65 -2.57
N ASP A 208 16.26 -2.02 -1.33
CA ASP A 208 15.94 -3.36 -0.83
C ASP A 208 14.41 -3.52 -0.70
N LEU A 209 13.67 -2.45 -0.36
CA LEU A 209 12.20 -2.43 -0.38
C LEU A 209 11.68 -2.62 -1.80
N ALA A 210 12.28 -1.95 -2.78
CA ALA A 210 11.90 -2.08 -4.17
C ALA A 210 12.08 -3.50 -4.69
N ILE A 211 13.21 -4.15 -4.38
CA ILE A 211 13.49 -5.54 -4.77
C ILE A 211 12.43 -6.47 -4.20
N HIS A 212 12.19 -6.43 -2.89
CA HIS A 212 11.19 -7.28 -2.25
C HIS A 212 9.77 -7.03 -2.80
N ARG A 213 9.44 -5.78 -3.15
CA ARG A 213 8.14 -5.43 -3.76
C ARG A 213 8.00 -5.95 -5.18
N ILE A 214 9.06 -5.91 -5.98
CA ILE A 214 9.09 -6.50 -7.32
C ILE A 214 8.90 -8.01 -7.19
N ASP A 215 9.66 -8.67 -6.32
CA ASP A 215 9.56 -10.11 -6.08
C ASP A 215 8.17 -10.52 -5.62
N LEU A 216 7.59 -9.80 -4.66
CA LEU A 216 6.22 -10.04 -4.19
C LEU A 216 5.20 -9.86 -5.32
N SER A 217 5.37 -8.84 -6.16
CA SER A 217 4.47 -8.61 -7.30
C SER A 217 4.59 -9.73 -8.34
N LEU A 218 5.81 -10.21 -8.62
CA LEU A 218 6.07 -11.33 -9.51
C LEU A 218 5.49 -12.63 -8.96
N GLN A 219 5.66 -12.90 -7.67
CA GLN A 219 5.09 -14.07 -7.00
C GLN A 219 3.55 -14.05 -7.03
N ARG A 220 2.94 -12.90 -6.78
CA ARG A 220 1.48 -12.72 -6.91
C ARG A 220 1.02 -12.93 -8.34
N ALA A 221 1.73 -12.39 -9.33
CA ALA A 221 1.41 -12.59 -10.74
C ALA A 221 1.50 -14.08 -11.14
N HIS A 222 2.54 -14.78 -10.69
CA HIS A 222 2.71 -16.21 -10.92
C HIS A 222 1.58 -17.02 -10.29
N ARG A 223 1.31 -16.82 -9.00
CA ARG A 223 0.22 -17.51 -8.30
C ARG A 223 -1.13 -17.23 -8.93
N SER A 224 -1.38 -15.98 -9.34
CA SER A 224 -2.60 -15.60 -10.03
C SER A 224 -2.73 -16.34 -11.37
N ALA A 225 -1.65 -16.46 -12.14
CA ALA A 225 -1.65 -17.23 -13.38
C ALA A 225 -1.96 -18.72 -13.14
N GLU A 226 -1.31 -19.34 -12.15
CA GLU A 226 -1.57 -20.73 -11.75
C GLU A 226 -3.01 -20.95 -11.27
N GLN A 227 -3.55 -20.02 -10.48
CA GLN A 227 -4.93 -20.08 -10.01
C GLN A 227 -5.94 -19.91 -11.15
N ILE A 228 -5.68 -19.03 -12.11
CA ILE A 228 -6.51 -18.86 -13.30
C ILE A 228 -6.48 -20.15 -14.13
N GLU A 229 -5.30 -20.75 -14.34
CA GLU A 229 -5.15 -22.02 -15.06
C GLU A 229 -5.86 -23.18 -14.33
N GLY A 230 -5.67 -23.30 -13.03
CA GLY A 230 -6.33 -24.30 -12.19
C GLY A 230 -7.86 -24.14 -12.20
N PHE A 231 -8.35 -22.90 -12.08
CA PHE A 231 -9.78 -22.59 -12.20
C PHE A 231 -10.29 -22.99 -13.58
N GLN A 232 -9.60 -22.62 -14.66
CA GLN A 232 -10.02 -22.97 -16.02
C GLN A 232 -10.06 -24.49 -16.23
N THR A 233 -9.07 -25.22 -15.72
CA THR A 233 -9.00 -26.67 -15.82
C THR A 233 -10.13 -27.36 -15.08
N VAL A 234 -10.36 -26.98 -13.81
CA VAL A 234 -11.40 -27.60 -12.96
C VAL A 234 -12.79 -27.20 -13.40
N VAL A 235 -12.99 -25.92 -13.71
CA VAL A 235 -14.31 -25.37 -13.96
C VAL A 235 -14.73 -25.57 -15.41
N PHE A 236 -13.83 -25.43 -16.39
CA PHE A 236 -14.16 -25.58 -17.81
C PHE A 236 -13.63 -26.89 -18.42
N GLU A 237 -13.27 -27.88 -17.59
CA GLU A 237 -12.87 -29.23 -18.03
C GLU A 237 -11.73 -29.23 -19.08
N GLY A 238 -10.84 -28.23 -19.00
CA GLY A 238 -9.73 -28.10 -19.94
C GLY A 238 -10.14 -27.64 -21.35
N ALA A 239 -11.37 -27.15 -21.56
CA ALA A 239 -11.83 -26.59 -22.84
C ALA A 239 -11.01 -25.37 -23.32
N GLY A 240 -10.08 -24.88 -22.50
CA GLY A 240 -9.39 -23.61 -22.69
C GLY A 240 -10.32 -22.45 -22.34
N GLY A 241 -9.76 -21.31 -21.94
CA GLY A 241 -10.55 -20.12 -21.65
C GLY A 241 -11.34 -19.61 -22.87
N LEU A 242 -12.12 -18.56 -22.69
CA LEU A 242 -12.93 -17.93 -23.74
C LEU A 242 -12.15 -17.66 -25.05
N ALA A 243 -10.89 -17.22 -24.93
CA ALA A 243 -10.01 -16.95 -26.07
C ALA A 243 -9.70 -18.22 -26.88
N ASP A 244 -9.47 -19.34 -26.21
CA ASP A 244 -9.20 -20.61 -26.85
C ASP A 244 -10.42 -21.17 -27.56
N ALA A 245 -11.60 -21.07 -26.93
CA ALA A 245 -12.85 -21.48 -27.54
C ALA A 245 -13.16 -20.66 -28.81
N TYR A 246 -12.91 -19.34 -28.77
CA TYR A 246 -13.07 -18.46 -29.94
C TYR A 246 -12.07 -18.80 -31.05
N ASN A 247 -10.77 -18.93 -30.70
CA ASN A 247 -9.72 -19.22 -31.68
C ASN A 247 -9.90 -20.57 -32.38
N ARG A 248 -10.51 -21.55 -31.69
CA ARG A 248 -10.85 -22.86 -32.27
C ARG A 248 -12.16 -22.86 -33.07
N GLY A 249 -12.88 -21.74 -33.11
CA GLY A 249 -14.18 -21.62 -33.76
C GLY A 249 -15.31 -22.35 -33.03
N ALA A 250 -15.11 -22.73 -31.76
CA ALA A 250 -16.15 -23.34 -30.93
C ALA A 250 -17.24 -22.34 -30.55
N ILE A 251 -16.93 -21.04 -30.55
CA ILE A 251 -17.90 -19.96 -30.33
C ILE A 251 -17.81 -18.88 -31.38
N SER A 252 -18.95 -18.24 -31.68
CA SER A 252 -19.00 -17.07 -32.55
C SER A 252 -18.49 -15.81 -31.84
N PHE A 253 -18.15 -14.78 -32.62
CA PHE A 253 -17.78 -13.48 -32.07
C PHE A 253 -18.94 -12.84 -31.29
N GLU A 254 -20.18 -12.94 -31.79
CA GLU A 254 -21.37 -12.44 -31.10
C GLU A 254 -21.60 -13.14 -29.76
N ASP A 255 -21.39 -14.46 -29.69
CA ASP A 255 -21.56 -15.22 -28.44
C ASP A 255 -20.43 -14.93 -27.44
N ALA A 256 -19.20 -14.72 -27.92
CA ALA A 256 -18.10 -14.25 -27.09
C ALA A 256 -18.41 -12.88 -26.47
N LEU A 257 -18.93 -11.92 -27.24
CA LEU A 257 -19.35 -10.61 -26.74
C LEU A 257 -20.47 -10.72 -25.70
N ARG A 258 -21.50 -11.54 -25.97
CA ARG A 258 -22.57 -11.80 -24.99
C ARG A 258 -22.03 -12.39 -23.70
N LEU A 259 -21.01 -13.23 -23.77
CA LEU A 259 -20.39 -13.80 -22.57
C LEU A 259 -19.60 -12.76 -21.79
N ILE A 260 -18.86 -11.89 -22.48
CA ILE A 260 -18.17 -10.75 -21.85
C ILE A 260 -19.16 -9.85 -21.12
N ASP A 261 -20.32 -9.55 -21.73
CA ASP A 261 -21.35 -8.72 -21.10
C ASP A 261 -21.91 -9.39 -19.83
N ARG A 262 -22.17 -10.71 -19.90
CA ARG A 262 -22.65 -11.52 -18.76
C ARG A 262 -21.61 -11.69 -17.65
N SER A 263 -20.32 -11.50 -17.94
CA SER A 263 -19.24 -11.62 -16.96
C SER A 263 -19.19 -10.49 -15.93
N THR A 264 -19.95 -9.40 -16.12
CA THR A 264 -19.88 -8.20 -15.27
C THR A 264 -20.02 -8.50 -13.78
N LYS A 265 -21.06 -9.25 -13.38
CA LYS A 265 -21.25 -9.64 -11.97
C LYS A 265 -20.16 -10.58 -11.44
N PHE A 266 -19.59 -11.41 -12.31
CA PHE A 266 -18.47 -12.28 -11.96
C PHE A 266 -17.19 -11.49 -11.74
N ARG A 267 -16.93 -10.47 -12.57
CA ARG A 267 -15.82 -9.52 -12.35
C ARG A 267 -16.02 -8.71 -11.08
N GLU A 268 -17.22 -8.21 -10.81
CA GLU A 268 -17.54 -7.51 -9.56
C GLU A 268 -17.31 -8.40 -8.34
N TRP A 269 -17.70 -9.68 -8.40
CA TRP A 269 -17.41 -10.65 -7.35
C TRP A 269 -15.90 -10.87 -7.16
N LEU A 270 -15.14 -11.05 -8.25
CA LEU A 270 -13.68 -11.21 -8.20
C LEU A 270 -12.97 -9.98 -7.60
N VAL A 271 -13.39 -8.77 -7.95
CA VAL A 271 -12.81 -7.51 -7.42
C VAL A 271 -13.01 -7.39 -5.91
N GLY A 272 -14.07 -8.02 -5.36
CA GLY A 272 -14.32 -8.05 -3.93
C GLY A 272 -13.44 -9.03 -3.14
N LEU A 273 -12.67 -9.90 -3.80
CA LEU A 273 -11.80 -10.85 -3.13
C LEU A 273 -10.50 -10.18 -2.67
N SER A 274 -9.89 -10.71 -1.60
CA SER A 274 -8.55 -10.29 -1.19
C SER A 274 -7.53 -10.57 -2.31
N PRO A 275 -6.53 -9.71 -2.54
CA PRO A 275 -5.48 -9.93 -3.54
C PRO A 275 -4.71 -11.25 -3.36
N ASP A 276 -4.71 -11.81 -2.15
CA ASP A 276 -4.05 -13.07 -1.82
C ASP A 276 -5.04 -14.25 -1.69
N ALA A 277 -6.33 -14.04 -2.00
CA ALA A 277 -7.35 -15.09 -1.92
C ALA A 277 -7.17 -16.16 -3.00
N ASP A 278 -7.52 -17.41 -2.66
CA ASP A 278 -7.58 -18.50 -3.62
C ASP A 278 -8.94 -18.51 -4.34
N VAL A 279 -8.96 -18.11 -5.60
CA VAL A 279 -10.19 -17.94 -6.40
C VAL A 279 -11.02 -19.23 -6.48
N LEU A 280 -10.38 -20.40 -6.57
CA LEU A 280 -11.08 -21.67 -6.66
C LEU A 280 -11.77 -22.01 -5.33
N THR A 281 -11.06 -21.79 -4.22
CA THR A 281 -11.59 -21.96 -2.88
C THR A 281 -12.76 -21.00 -2.61
N GLU A 282 -12.60 -19.72 -2.95
CA GLU A 282 -13.65 -18.71 -2.81
C GLU A 282 -14.87 -19.01 -3.71
N TYR A 283 -14.65 -19.52 -4.93
CA TYR A 283 -15.71 -19.97 -5.82
C TYR A 283 -16.52 -21.11 -5.21
N HIS A 284 -15.86 -22.15 -4.69
CA HIS A 284 -16.54 -23.25 -4.01
C HIS A 284 -17.28 -22.80 -2.76
N ALA A 285 -16.68 -21.93 -1.96
CA ALA A 285 -17.30 -21.37 -0.77
C ALA A 285 -18.55 -20.54 -1.11
N ALA A 286 -18.49 -19.74 -2.17
CA ALA A 286 -19.62 -18.92 -2.65
C ALA A 286 -20.81 -19.79 -3.12
N ILE A 287 -20.53 -20.93 -3.76
CA ILE A 287 -21.58 -21.89 -4.16
C ILE A 287 -22.14 -22.64 -2.94
N ALA A 288 -21.28 -22.97 -1.96
CA ALA A 288 -21.66 -23.74 -0.77
C ALA A 288 -22.45 -22.93 0.26
N LYS A 289 -22.20 -21.61 0.40
CA LYS A 289 -22.86 -20.72 1.37
C LYS A 289 -24.39 -20.79 1.30
N ASP A 290 -24.93 -21.00 0.10
CA ASP A 290 -26.38 -21.08 -0.10
C ASP A 290 -26.99 -22.47 0.10
N ALA A 291 -26.19 -23.54 0.16
CA ALA A 291 -26.70 -24.86 0.55
C ALA A 291 -27.04 -24.93 2.05
N ILE A 292 -26.53 -23.97 2.85
CA ILE A 292 -26.67 -23.92 4.31
C ILE A 292 -27.66 -22.81 4.74
N THR A 293 -27.82 -21.73 3.97
CA THR A 293 -28.76 -20.63 4.28
C THR A 293 -30.24 -20.99 4.11
N ASP A 294 -30.56 -22.09 3.41
CA ASP A 294 -31.95 -22.59 3.32
C ASP A 294 -32.49 -23.18 4.64
N LYS A 295 -31.67 -23.30 5.70
CA LYS A 295 -32.11 -23.90 6.99
C LYS A 295 -31.72 -23.15 8.26
N LEU A 296 -31.01 -22.02 8.22
CA LEU A 296 -30.63 -21.30 9.44
C LEU A 296 -30.76 -19.77 9.28
N PRO A 297 -31.24 -19.06 10.33
CA PRO A 297 -31.29 -17.60 10.31
C PRO A 297 -29.90 -17.01 10.06
N VAL A 298 -29.81 -16.19 9.02
CA VAL A 298 -28.61 -15.54 8.45
C VAL A 298 -27.78 -14.73 9.47
N ALA A 299 -28.31 -14.48 10.67
CA ALA A 299 -27.63 -13.72 11.72
C ALA A 299 -26.53 -14.51 12.47
N THR A 300 -26.57 -15.85 12.51
CA THR A 300 -25.73 -16.63 13.43
C THR A 300 -24.42 -17.15 12.80
N VAL A 301 -24.35 -17.28 11.47
CA VAL A 301 -23.16 -17.84 10.78
C VAL A 301 -22.01 -16.82 10.69
N ARG A 302 -22.32 -15.52 10.73
CA ARG A 302 -21.31 -14.45 10.63
C ARG A 302 -20.33 -14.39 11.80
N PHE A 303 -20.71 -14.90 12.98
CA PHE A 303 -19.82 -14.95 14.14
C PHE A 303 -18.94 -16.21 14.17
N ALA A 304 -19.31 -17.29 13.49
CA ALA A 304 -18.55 -18.54 13.57
C ALA A 304 -17.28 -18.55 12.69
N PHE A 305 -17.26 -17.79 11.59
CA PHE A 305 -16.15 -17.84 10.62
C PHE A 305 -15.03 -16.84 10.92
N PHE A 306 -15.33 -15.67 11.49
CA PHE A 306 -14.31 -14.70 11.91
C PHE A 306 -13.61 -15.05 13.24
N THR A 307 -14.16 -16.02 13.98
CA THR A 307 -13.59 -16.47 15.27
C THR A 307 -12.64 -17.66 15.11
N ALA A 308 -12.57 -18.29 13.93
CA ALA A 308 -11.78 -19.51 13.70
C ALA A 308 -10.29 -19.25 13.38
N SER A 309 -9.89 -18.00 13.09
CA SER A 309 -8.50 -17.60 12.78
C SER A 309 -7.86 -16.69 13.82
N GLY A 310 -8.35 -16.69 15.06
CA GLY A 310 -7.62 -16.04 16.15
C GLY A 310 -8.39 -15.90 17.46
N ALA A 311 -8.07 -16.78 18.41
CA ALA A 311 -8.38 -16.66 19.85
C ALA A 311 -9.87 -16.62 20.23
N GLY A 312 -10.39 -17.79 20.60
CA GLY A 312 -11.40 -17.84 21.64
C GLY A 312 -10.76 -17.46 22.98
N ILE A 313 -11.40 -16.53 23.69
CA ILE A 313 -11.86 -16.62 25.09
C ILE A 313 -12.51 -15.26 25.39
N ASP A 314 -13.85 -15.24 25.45
CA ASP A 314 -14.59 -14.54 26.51
C ASP A 314 -16.11 -14.81 26.48
N ALA A 315 -16.61 -15.64 25.55
CA ALA A 315 -18.03 -16.04 25.56
C ALA A 315 -18.35 -17.21 26.51
N LEU A 316 -17.34 -17.80 27.18
CA LEU A 316 -17.50 -18.94 28.10
C LEU A 316 -17.23 -18.62 29.57
N THR A 317 -16.82 -17.39 29.88
CA THR A 317 -16.59 -16.88 31.24
C THR A 317 -17.74 -15.95 31.58
N GLY A 318 -18.89 -16.54 31.95
CA GLY A 318 -20.03 -15.78 32.48
C GLY A 318 -19.58 -14.84 33.60
N GLY A 319 -19.56 -13.53 33.32
CA GLY A 319 -19.08 -12.54 34.27
C GLY A 319 -19.18 -11.10 33.73
N SER A 320 -20.29 -10.43 34.04
CA SER A 320 -20.45 -8.97 34.16
C SER A 320 -19.95 -8.04 33.03
N GLY A 321 -20.89 -7.65 32.16
CA GLY A 321 -21.35 -6.25 32.06
C GLY A 321 -20.42 -5.19 31.44
N ILE A 322 -20.82 -4.75 30.25
CA ILE A 322 -20.53 -3.45 29.60
C ILE A 322 -19.12 -3.31 29.02
N GLY A 323 -18.96 -3.61 27.72
CA GLY A 323 -17.75 -3.19 27.02
C GLY A 323 -17.49 -3.78 25.63
N THR A 324 -18.46 -3.82 24.71
CA THR A 324 -18.14 -4.03 23.29
C THR A 324 -19.25 -3.52 22.37
N ALA A 325 -19.31 -2.19 22.19
CA ALA A 325 -20.23 -1.57 21.23
C ALA A 325 -19.60 -0.33 20.59
N ALA A 326 -18.51 -0.53 19.85
CA ALA A 326 -18.05 0.39 18.79
C ALA A 326 -16.84 -0.25 18.12
N GLY A 327 -16.96 -0.64 16.85
CA GLY A 327 -15.80 -1.17 16.12
C GLY A 327 -16.08 -2.01 14.88
N VAL A 328 -17.30 -2.00 14.32
CA VAL A 328 -17.58 -2.64 13.03
C VAL A 328 -18.20 -1.61 12.12
N GLY A 329 -17.37 -0.92 11.35
CA GLY A 329 -17.85 0.12 10.46
C GLY A 329 -16.80 0.47 9.42
N LEU A 330 -16.57 -0.44 8.47
CA LEU A 330 -16.41 -0.13 7.03
C LEU A 330 -16.05 -1.38 6.18
N SER A 331 -15.48 -2.45 6.76
CA SER A 331 -15.47 -3.78 6.09
C SER A 331 -16.89 -4.29 5.80
N ALA A 332 -17.82 -3.89 6.65
CA ALA A 332 -19.25 -4.11 6.44
C ALA A 332 -19.82 -3.28 5.29
N PHE A 333 -19.21 -2.17 4.85
CA PHE A 333 -19.82 -1.31 3.82
C PHE A 333 -19.56 -1.84 2.41
N ASP A 334 -18.33 -2.26 2.09
CA ASP A 334 -18.02 -2.94 0.81
C ASP A 334 -18.70 -4.31 0.74
N THR A 335 -18.67 -5.08 1.83
CA THR A 335 -19.37 -6.38 1.88
C THR A 335 -20.88 -6.21 1.78
N PHE A 336 -21.48 -5.14 2.32
CA PHE A 336 -22.92 -4.90 2.24
C PHE A 336 -23.36 -4.39 0.86
N VAL A 337 -22.51 -3.63 0.16
CA VAL A 337 -22.76 -3.24 -1.24
C VAL A 337 -22.65 -4.46 -2.17
N ILE A 338 -21.61 -5.28 -1.99
CA ILE A 338 -21.42 -6.53 -2.72
C ILE A 338 -22.55 -7.52 -2.39
N ASP A 339 -22.91 -7.73 -1.12
CA ASP A 339 -24.04 -8.60 -0.72
C ASP A 339 -25.40 -8.10 -1.24
N ARG A 340 -25.57 -6.78 -1.39
CA ARG A 340 -26.82 -6.18 -1.89
C ARG A 340 -26.90 -6.21 -3.42
N LEU A 341 -25.77 -6.15 -4.12
CA LEU A 341 -25.66 -6.28 -5.59
C LEU A 341 -25.67 -7.75 -6.06
N LEU A 342 -25.07 -8.64 -5.27
CA LEU A 342 -24.99 -10.08 -5.53
C LEU A 342 -26.14 -10.86 -4.89
N LYS A 343 -27.15 -10.18 -4.31
CA LYS A 343 -28.27 -10.85 -3.64
C LYS A 343 -29.00 -11.77 -4.61
N GLY A 344 -28.81 -13.08 -4.45
CA GLY A 344 -29.38 -14.13 -5.31
C GLY A 344 -28.62 -14.41 -6.61
N TRP A 345 -27.49 -13.75 -6.87
CA TRP A 345 -26.59 -14.09 -7.98
C TRP A 345 -25.44 -14.98 -7.48
N ARG A 346 -25.06 -15.99 -8.27
CA ARG A 346 -23.98 -16.92 -7.92
C ARG A 346 -22.92 -16.99 -9.03
N PRO A 347 -21.63 -17.16 -8.68
CA PRO A 347 -20.57 -17.35 -9.67
C PRO A 347 -20.82 -18.52 -10.64
N ASN A 348 -21.45 -19.61 -10.18
CA ASN A 348 -21.77 -20.74 -11.06
C ASN A 348 -22.80 -20.39 -12.15
N MET A 349 -23.65 -19.38 -11.96
CA MET A 349 -24.61 -18.96 -13.00
C MET A 349 -23.88 -18.41 -14.23
N PHE A 350 -22.77 -17.70 -14.02
CA PHE A 350 -21.92 -17.25 -15.13
C PHE A 350 -21.18 -18.44 -15.75
N VAL A 351 -20.59 -19.31 -14.94
CA VAL A 351 -19.87 -20.51 -15.41
C VAL A 351 -20.77 -21.43 -16.24
N GLU A 352 -21.99 -21.70 -15.79
CA GLU A 352 -22.96 -22.52 -16.52
C GLU A 352 -23.38 -21.87 -17.85
N ALA A 353 -23.58 -20.54 -17.85
CA ALA A 353 -23.86 -19.81 -19.08
C ALA A 353 -22.67 -19.84 -20.05
N ALA A 354 -21.44 -19.81 -19.53
CA ALA A 354 -20.22 -19.95 -20.31
C ALA A 354 -20.09 -21.35 -20.90
N LYS A 355 -20.23 -22.41 -20.09
CA LYS A 355 -20.21 -23.80 -20.56
C LYS A 355 -21.21 -24.06 -21.67
N ARG A 356 -22.46 -23.64 -21.51
CA ARG A 356 -23.50 -23.77 -22.54
C ARG A 356 -23.22 -23.00 -23.84
N SER A 357 -22.32 -22.02 -23.79
CA SER A 357 -21.92 -21.29 -24.99
C SER A 357 -20.76 -22.00 -25.70
N PHE A 358 -20.05 -22.89 -25.01
CA PHE A 358 -18.94 -23.69 -25.54
C PHE A 358 -19.38 -25.05 -26.10
N ASP A 359 -20.55 -25.56 -25.67
CA ASP A 359 -21.25 -26.73 -26.23
C ASP A 359 -22.11 -26.33 -27.45
#